data_AF-A0A2C5XXP3-F1
#
_entry.id   AF-A0A2C5XXP3-F1
#
_cell.length_a   1.000
_cell.length_b   1.000
_cell.length_c   1.000
_cell.angle_alpha   90.00
_cell.angle_beta   90.00
_cell.angle_gamma   90.00
#
_symmetry.space_group_name_H-M   'P 1'
#
loop_
_entity.id
_entity.type
_entity.pdbx_description
1 polymer ?
#
loop_
_entity_poly.entity_id
_entity_poly.type
_entity_poly.pdbx_seq_one_letter_code
_entity_poly.pdbx_strand_id
1 'polypeptide(L)'
;MPPSDQETYIRRLANLGYCWQFITLAGLHTTALISHRFAEAFSRIGMRAYGELVQVPEMDLGVDVVKHQKWSGASYVDELQKMVTGGVSSTAAMGKGVTEDQFH
;
A
#
# COMPACT_ATOMS: atom_id res chain seq x y z
N MET A 1 -11.56 -11.19 -26.66
CA MET A 1 -10.21 -10.75 -27.05
C MET A 1 -9.21 -11.78 -26.54
N PRO A 2 -8.44 -12.45 -27.41
CA PRO A 2 -7.36 -13.37 -27.03
C PRO A 2 -6.30 -12.70 -26.12
N PRO A 3 -5.56 -13.45 -25.28
CA PRO A 3 -4.50 -12.89 -24.44
C PRO A 3 -3.45 -12.08 -25.21
N SER A 4 -3.05 -12.56 -26.38
CA SER A 4 -2.11 -11.88 -27.28
C SER A 4 -2.62 -10.51 -27.76
N ASP A 5 -3.93 -10.38 -27.92
CA ASP A 5 -4.55 -9.10 -28.28
C ASP A 5 -4.63 -8.15 -27.08
N GLN A 6 -4.84 -8.67 -25.86
CA GLN A 6 -4.87 -7.87 -24.64
C GLN A 6 -3.50 -7.25 -24.35
N GLU A 7 -2.44 -8.04 -24.48
CA GLU A 7 -1.05 -7.62 -24.27
C GLU A 7 -0.65 -6.44 -25.17
N THR A 8 -1.12 -6.45 -26.42
CA THR A 8 -0.79 -5.42 -27.42
C THR A 8 -1.82 -4.28 -27.48
N TYR A 9 -2.94 -4.37 -26.76
CA TYR A 9 -4.10 -3.47 -26.91
C TYR A 9 -3.73 -1.99 -26.73
N ILE A 10 -3.06 -1.65 -25.61
CA ILE A 10 -2.67 -0.26 -25.30
C ILE A 10 -1.72 0.31 -26.37
N ARG A 11 -0.78 -0.50 -26.84
CA ARG A 11 0.18 -0.10 -27.88
C ARG A 11 -0.50 0.14 -29.22
N ARG A 12 -1.45 -0.72 -29.60
CA ARG A 12 -2.22 -0.57 -30.84
C ARG A 12 -3.05 0.71 -30.83
N LEU A 13 -3.72 1.03 -29.71
CA LEU A 13 -4.44 2.30 -29.57
C LEU A 13 -3.50 3.51 -29.61
N ALA A 14 -2.32 3.43 -29.00
CA ALA A 14 -1.34 4.51 -29.04
C ALA A 14 -0.91 4.84 -30.49
N ASN A 15 -0.72 3.82 -31.34
CA ASN A 15 -0.40 4.00 -32.77
C ASN A 15 -1.52 4.67 -33.58
N LEU A 16 -2.75 4.70 -33.06
CA LEU A 16 -3.90 5.37 -33.67
C LEU A 16 -4.11 6.81 -33.13
N GLY A 17 -3.25 7.27 -32.23
CA GLY A 17 -3.33 8.61 -31.64
C GLY A 17 -4.03 8.70 -30.28
N TYR A 18 -4.43 7.57 -29.67
CA TYR A 18 -4.95 7.55 -28.29
C TYR A 18 -3.80 7.70 -27.27
N CYS A 19 -3.42 8.94 -26.98
CA CYS A 19 -2.26 9.29 -26.15
C CYS A 19 -2.52 9.25 -24.64
N TRP A 20 -3.78 9.21 -24.20
CA TRP A 20 -4.17 9.08 -22.79
C TRP A 20 -5.08 7.87 -22.63
N GLN A 21 -4.60 6.86 -21.90
CA GLN A 21 -5.27 5.58 -21.71
C GLN A 21 -5.22 5.19 -20.24
N PHE A 22 -6.35 4.79 -19.68
CA PHE A 22 -6.47 4.44 -18.27
C PHE A 22 -7.63 3.48 -18.07
N ILE A 23 -7.59 2.70 -16.98
CA ILE A 23 -8.65 1.78 -16.59
C ILE A 23 -9.45 2.44 -15.47
N THR A 24 -10.67 2.87 -15.79
CA THR A 24 -11.53 3.64 -14.87
C THR A 24 -11.76 2.95 -13.53
N LEU A 25 -11.99 1.64 -13.53
CA LEU A 25 -12.38 0.87 -12.33
C LEU A 25 -11.31 -0.10 -11.84
N ALA A 26 -10.05 0.07 -12.23
CA ALA A 26 -8.97 -0.83 -11.80
C ALA A 26 -8.90 -0.93 -10.28
N GLY A 27 -8.85 0.21 -9.59
CA GLY A 27 -8.78 0.25 -8.12
C GLY A 27 -9.99 -0.37 -7.43
N LEU A 28 -11.20 -0.19 -7.98
CA LEU A 28 -12.42 -0.79 -7.41
C LEU A 28 -12.38 -2.32 -7.48
N HIS A 29 -12.06 -2.87 -8.65
CA HIS A 29 -12.06 -4.32 -8.85
C HIS A 29 -10.89 -5.00 -8.12
N THR A 30 -9.69 -4.40 -8.08
CA THR A 30 -8.55 -4.97 -7.33
C THR A 30 -8.82 -4.97 -5.83
N THR A 31 -9.36 -3.87 -5.29
CA THR A 31 -9.69 -3.75 -3.86
C THR A 31 -10.78 -4.73 -3.45
N ALA A 32 -11.84 -4.88 -4.26
CA ALA A 32 -12.89 -5.84 -3.99
C ALA A 32 -12.35 -7.29 -4.00
N LEU A 33 -11.51 -7.63 -4.98
CA LEU A 33 -10.94 -8.97 -5.11
C LEU A 33 -10.03 -9.35 -3.93
N ILE A 34 -9.10 -8.46 -3.56
CA ILE A 34 -8.20 -8.74 -2.43
C ILE A 34 -8.97 -8.82 -1.11
N SER A 35 -9.96 -7.95 -0.89
CA SER A 35 -10.79 -7.96 0.32
C SER A 35 -11.57 -9.26 0.45
N HIS A 36 -12.17 -9.76 -0.65
CA HIS A 36 -12.89 -11.03 -0.66
C HIS A 36 -11.97 -12.21 -0.34
N ARG A 37 -10.81 -12.31 -1.03
CA ARG A 37 -9.83 -13.39 -0.81
C ARG A 37 -9.27 -13.36 0.61
N PHE A 38 -8.94 -12.17 1.11
CA PHE A 38 -8.45 -12.00 2.47
C PHE A 38 -9.49 -12.42 3.50
N ALA A 39 -10.74 -11.98 3.37
CA ALA A 39 -11.82 -12.35 4.29
C ALA A 39 -12.07 -13.87 4.31
N GLU A 40 -12.07 -14.52 3.13
CA GLU A 40 -12.20 -15.97 3.05
C GLU A 40 -11.02 -16.67 3.77
N ALA A 41 -9.78 -16.30 3.45
CA ALA A 41 -8.61 -16.91 4.06
C ALA A 41 -8.56 -16.67 5.58
N PHE A 42 -8.83 -15.44 6.02
CA PHE A 42 -8.84 -15.07 7.43
C PHE A 42 -9.88 -15.88 8.22
N SER A 43 -11.06 -16.13 7.64
CA SER A 43 -12.08 -16.98 8.27
C SER A 43 -11.63 -18.43 8.51
N ARG A 44 -10.67 -18.93 7.72
CA ARG A 44 -10.18 -20.32 7.78
C ARG A 44 -8.90 -20.46 8.62
N ILE A 45 -7.97 -19.51 8.50
CA ILE A 45 -6.60 -19.64 9.04
C ILE A 45 -6.17 -18.42 9.88
N GLY A 46 -7.08 -17.49 10.16
CA GLY A 46 -6.85 -16.35 11.06
C GLY A 46 -5.66 -15.47 10.63
N MET A 47 -4.86 -15.05 11.60
CA MET A 47 -3.73 -14.13 11.38
C MET A 47 -2.69 -14.63 10.39
N ARG A 48 -2.59 -15.94 10.15
CA ARG A 48 -1.71 -16.47 9.10
C ARG A 48 -2.07 -15.91 7.73
N ALA A 49 -3.37 -15.71 7.45
CA ALA A 49 -3.81 -15.08 6.20
C ALA A 49 -3.26 -13.66 6.04
N TYR A 50 -3.19 -12.88 7.11
CA TYR A 50 -2.65 -11.52 7.05
C TYR A 50 -1.14 -11.54 6.77
N GLY A 51 -0.40 -12.40 7.47
CA GLY A 51 1.03 -12.59 7.23
C GLY A 51 1.35 -13.00 5.79
N GLU A 52 0.67 -14.04 5.28
CA GLU A 52 0.95 -14.62 3.96
C GLU A 52 0.43 -13.78 2.79
N LEU A 53 -0.76 -13.15 2.91
CA LEU A 53 -1.39 -12.47 1.78
C LEU A 53 -1.06 -10.97 1.70
N VAL A 54 -0.66 -10.35 2.81
CA VAL A 54 -0.45 -8.90 2.90
C VAL A 54 0.96 -8.58 3.36
N GLN A 55 1.29 -8.92 4.60
CA GLN A 55 2.49 -8.39 5.25
C GLN A 55 3.81 -8.88 4.62
N VAL A 56 3.95 -10.19 4.38
CA VAL A 56 5.15 -10.74 3.73
C VAL A 56 5.29 -10.23 2.29
N PRO A 57 4.25 -10.27 1.43
CA PRO A 57 4.33 -9.66 0.10
C PRO A 57 4.69 -8.18 0.10
N GLU A 58 4.15 -7.38 1.03
CA GLU A 58 4.51 -5.96 1.16
C GLU A 58 5.98 -5.78 1.51
N MET A 59 6.53 -6.61 2.41
CA MET A 59 7.96 -6.61 2.74
C MET A 59 8.83 -7.03 1.55
N ASP A 60 8.50 -8.15 0.90
CA ASP A 60 9.29 -8.73 -0.20
C ASP A 60 9.33 -7.81 -1.43
N LEU A 61 8.23 -7.11 -1.71
CA LEU A 61 8.11 -6.18 -2.83
C LEU A 61 8.57 -4.75 -2.49
N GLY A 62 8.90 -4.48 -1.22
CA GLY A 62 9.27 -3.15 -0.76
C GLY A 62 8.14 -2.12 -0.89
N VAL A 63 6.91 -2.51 -0.58
CA VAL A 63 5.76 -1.61 -0.58
C VAL A 63 5.86 -0.67 0.62
N ASP A 64 6.02 0.63 0.36
CA ASP A 64 6.23 1.65 1.40
C ASP A 64 5.17 1.66 2.51
N VAL A 65 3.94 1.24 2.17
CA VAL A 65 2.78 1.19 3.09
C VAL A 65 3.00 0.22 4.25
N VAL A 66 3.91 -0.75 4.15
CA VAL A 66 4.24 -1.64 5.28
C VAL A 66 4.68 -0.84 6.52
N LYS A 67 5.39 0.27 6.28
CA LYS A 67 5.72 1.31 7.27
C LYS A 67 4.65 2.40 7.22
N HIS A 68 3.43 2.04 7.64
CA HIS A 68 2.23 2.88 7.50
C HIS A 68 2.25 4.17 8.33
N GLN A 69 2.95 4.22 9.48
CA GLN A 69 3.14 5.45 10.26
C GLN A 69 4.03 6.43 9.49
N LYS A 70 5.16 5.95 8.96
CA LYS A 70 6.02 6.77 8.09
C LYS A 70 5.28 7.20 6.84
N TRP A 71 4.61 6.27 6.16
CA TRP A 71 3.87 6.52 4.91
C TRP A 71 2.74 7.54 5.10
N SER A 72 2.03 7.48 6.23
CA SER A 72 0.96 8.45 6.57
C SER A 72 1.48 9.82 7.05
N GLY A 73 2.80 9.98 7.19
CA GLY A 73 3.42 11.25 7.55
C GLY A 73 3.55 11.51 9.05
N ALA A 74 3.52 10.47 9.90
CA ALA A 74 3.67 10.63 11.34
C ALA A 74 4.95 11.41 11.71
N SER A 75 6.08 11.11 11.07
CA SER A 75 7.34 11.85 11.28
C SER A 75 7.24 13.33 10.89
N TYR A 76 6.48 13.66 9.85
CA TYR A 76 6.29 15.05 9.44
C TYR A 76 5.53 15.84 10.51
N VAL A 77 4.47 15.25 11.07
CA VAL A 77 3.71 15.86 12.17
C VAL A 77 4.55 15.99 13.44
N ASP A 78 5.38 14.99 13.76
CA ASP A 78 6.29 15.06 14.91
C ASP A 78 7.31 16.20 14.78
N GLU A 79 7.86 16.43 13.58
CA GLU A 79 8.80 17.55 13.36
C GLU A 79 8.11 18.91 13.47
N LEU A 80 6.86 19.03 13.02
CA LEU A 80 6.06 20.24 13.26
C LEU A 80 5.84 20.46 14.76
N GLN A 81 5.51 19.41 15.51
CA GLN A 81 5.31 19.51 16.96
C GLN A 81 6.60 19.94 17.66
N LYS A 82 7.74 19.33 17.34
CA LYS A 82 9.05 19.70 17.90
C LYS A 82 9.40 21.15 17.59
N MET A 83 9.11 21.63 16.38
CA MET A 83 9.35 23.03 16.02
C MET A 83 8.59 23.99 16.96
N VAL A 84 7.31 23.71 17.21
CA VAL A 84 6.46 24.58 18.05
C VAL A 84 6.81 24.47 19.55
N THR A 85 7.24 23.30 20.02
CA THR A 85 7.54 23.06 21.44
C THR A 85 9.00 23.28 21.83
N GLY A 86 9.82 23.84 20.94
CA GLY A 86 11.25 24.09 21.22
C GLY A 86 12.07 22.81 21.36
N GLY A 87 11.70 21.75 20.65
CA GLY A 87 12.40 20.47 20.60
C GLY A 87 12.00 19.47 21.69
N VAL A 88 11.12 19.85 22.62
CA VAL A 88 10.66 18.97 23.71
C VAL A 88 9.23 18.54 23.45
N SER A 89 9.01 17.28 23.10
CA SER A 89 7.67 16.69 22.98
C SER A 89 7.62 15.34 23.71
N SER A 90 6.69 15.20 24.66
CA SER A 90 6.43 13.93 25.37
C SER A 90 5.36 13.08 24.68
N THR A 91 4.78 13.53 23.57
CA THR A 91 3.66 12.88 22.88
C THR A 91 3.93 12.63 21.40
N ALA A 92 5.20 12.59 20.98
CA ALA A 92 5.57 12.27 19.61
C ALA A 92 5.11 10.85 19.22
N ALA A 93 4.60 10.71 18.00
CA ALA A 93 4.05 9.45 17.49
C ALA A 93 5.16 8.42 17.16
N MET A 94 6.28 8.87 16.60
CA MET A 94 7.42 8.05 16.20
C MET A 94 8.46 7.91 17.32
N GLY A 95 8.00 7.76 18.56
CA GLY A 95 8.83 7.61 19.76
C GLY A 95 9.36 6.20 19.98
N LYS A 96 9.99 5.99 21.14
CA LYS A 96 10.51 4.68 21.57
C LYS A 96 9.38 3.65 21.66
N GLY A 97 9.55 2.51 20.98
CA GLY A 97 8.57 1.41 20.98
C GLY A 97 7.51 1.52 19.88
N VAL A 98 7.77 2.32 18.84
CA VAL A 98 6.92 2.37 17.65
C VAL A 98 6.87 0.98 16.98
N THR A 99 5.70 0.62 16.47
CA THR A 99 5.47 -0.68 15.84
C THR A 99 6.32 -0.89 14.59
N GLU A 100 6.80 0.18 13.96
CA GLU A 100 7.63 0.11 12.76
C GLU A 100 9.06 -0.39 13.01
N ASP A 101 9.54 -0.40 14.25
CA ASP A 101 10.87 -0.94 14.59
C ASP A 101 11.00 -2.44 14.24
N GLN A 102 9.88 -3.11 14.02
CA GLN A 102 9.76 -4.52 13.65
C GLN A 102 9.92 -4.77 12.13
N PHE A 103 9.89 -3.70 11.31
CA PHE A 103 10.02 -3.77 9.86
C PHE A 103 11.43 -3.33 9.46
N HIS A 104 12.31 -4.29 9.19
CA HIS A 104 13.66 -4.04 8.69
C HIS A 104 13.67 -3.88 7.17
#